data_AF-A0A2N8ZDM7-F1
#
_entry.id   AF-A0A2N8ZDM7-F1
#
_cell.length_a   1.000
_cell.length_b   1.000
_cell.length_c   1.000
_cell.angle_alpha   90.00
_cell.angle_beta   90.00
_cell.angle_gamma   90.00
#
_symmetry.space_group_name_H-M   'P 1'
#
loop_
_entity.id
_entity.type
_entity.pdbx_description
1 polymer ?
#
loop_
_entity_poly.entity_id
_entity_poly.type
_entity_poly.pdbx_seq_one_letter_code
_entity_poly.pdbx_strand_id
1 'polypeptide(L)'
;MNKTLISVLVANALVVSTSAYAANNQRGFTVEDSIYDSVLNDAMQFGGHIGTSYEYEEKDVTDFASWGGDFTEKTKTHEIFGVFYKNSKWDLSALYALKQVNRNKTSKKSNDSELEESFKHLMSLNKGFDLGDGWTTGLIYDLEYTRGKIYSTSGTKGLGISKAEHSVRPYLTYWNNEYNAGVYTNLEYLYNDEDKNSWGTRQEKGYSFLIKPYKRMGNWEFGVELYYQIKDNDAKNGDGTINEVSDFTEKYAEPIVQYSFEDAGALYVRTRIGENKTTVSDGWAKDSEYFKDIRKATVGYEQAVGDDWLVKAEYEWAKDKETFTQKEGEEKIVEQNTFFLQALYRF
;
A
#
# COMPACT_ATOMS: atom_id res chain seq x y z
N MET A 1 7.32 -25.80 19.90
CA MET A 1 6.44 -26.74 19.16
C MET A 1 5.57 -26.02 18.13
N ASN A 2 4.80 -24.98 18.49
CA ASN A 2 3.91 -24.29 17.53
C ASN A 2 4.65 -23.49 16.44
N LYS A 3 5.75 -22.79 16.78
CA LYS A 3 6.55 -22.01 15.82
C LYS A 3 7.16 -22.88 14.70
N THR A 4 7.75 -24.01 15.09
CA THR A 4 8.32 -25.01 14.16
C THR A 4 7.26 -25.58 13.21
N LEU A 5 6.03 -25.82 13.69
CA LEU A 5 4.94 -26.32 12.84
C LEU A 5 4.55 -25.29 11.76
N ILE A 6 4.50 -24.00 12.10
CA ILE A 6 4.21 -22.92 11.16
C ILE A 6 5.33 -22.81 10.11
N SER A 7 6.59 -22.79 10.52
CA SER A 7 7.74 -22.80 9.60
C SER A 7 7.73 -24.01 8.67
N VAL A 8 7.33 -25.20 9.17
CA VAL A 8 7.20 -26.43 8.35
C VAL A 8 6.04 -26.33 7.35
N LEU A 9 4.90 -25.76 7.72
CA LEU A 9 3.77 -25.57 6.80
C LEU A 9 4.11 -24.56 5.68
N VAL A 10 4.79 -23.47 6.03
CA VAL A 10 5.29 -22.47 5.07
C VAL A 10 6.34 -23.07 4.13
N ALA A 11 7.30 -23.82 4.68
CA ALA A 11 8.31 -24.53 3.90
C ALA A 11 7.68 -25.49 2.88
N ASN A 12 6.67 -26.28 3.29
CA ASN A 12 5.98 -27.19 2.38
C ASN A 12 5.19 -26.45 1.29
N ALA A 13 4.54 -25.34 1.60
CA ALA A 13 3.82 -24.54 0.59
C ALA A 13 4.76 -23.96 -0.48
N LEU A 14 5.97 -23.54 -0.08
CA LEU A 14 6.95 -22.96 -0.99
C LEU A 14 7.71 -24.04 -1.77
N VAL A 15 8.14 -25.15 -1.14
CA VAL A 15 8.90 -26.21 -1.81
C VAL A 15 8.09 -26.95 -2.89
N VAL A 16 6.77 -27.05 -2.76
CA VAL A 16 5.91 -27.66 -3.80
C VAL A 16 5.83 -26.80 -5.08
N SER A 17 6.21 -25.51 -5.02
CA SER A 17 6.17 -24.58 -6.15
C SER A 17 7.52 -24.28 -6.82
N THR A 18 8.64 -24.84 -6.33
CA THR A 18 10.00 -24.49 -6.79
C THR A 18 10.53 -25.25 -8.01
N SER A 19 9.69 -25.90 -8.83
CA SER A 19 10.15 -26.60 -10.05
C SER A 19 10.51 -25.68 -11.23
N ALA A 20 10.75 -24.39 -11.01
CA ALA A 20 11.19 -23.46 -12.06
C ALA A 20 12.26 -22.49 -11.55
N TYR A 21 13.54 -22.90 -11.57
CA TYR A 21 14.66 -21.96 -11.54
C TYR A 21 15.57 -22.15 -12.76
N ALA A 22 15.85 -21.03 -13.41
CA ALA A 22 16.83 -20.91 -14.49
C ALA A 22 18.25 -21.10 -13.94
N ALA A 23 19.06 -21.83 -14.70
CA ALA A 23 20.43 -22.19 -14.39
C ALA A 23 21.32 -20.96 -14.10
N ASN A 24 21.85 -20.87 -12.87
CA ASN A 24 22.99 -20.00 -12.59
C ASN A 24 24.28 -20.76 -12.88
N ASN A 25 24.86 -20.50 -14.05
CA ASN A 25 26.17 -21.00 -14.44
C ASN A 25 27.28 -20.26 -13.68
N GLN A 26 27.53 -20.60 -12.40
CA GLN A 26 28.87 -20.47 -11.78
C GLN A 26 29.07 -21.13 -10.40
N ARG A 27 28.24 -22.10 -10.00
CA ARG A 27 28.63 -23.18 -9.08
C ARG A 27 27.98 -24.46 -9.58
N GLY A 28 28.76 -25.34 -10.20
CA GLY A 28 28.28 -26.62 -10.69
C GLY A 28 27.66 -27.43 -9.55
N PHE A 29 26.38 -27.72 -9.64
CA PHE A 29 25.68 -28.59 -8.70
C PHE A 29 26.02 -30.04 -9.04
N THR A 30 26.73 -30.73 -8.15
CA THR A 30 26.90 -32.18 -8.21
C THR A 30 25.65 -32.85 -7.64
N VAL A 31 25.09 -33.80 -8.39
CA VAL A 31 23.75 -34.40 -8.23
C VAL A 31 23.67 -35.48 -7.14
N GLU A 32 24.69 -35.62 -6.29
CA GLU A 32 24.70 -36.65 -5.25
C GLU A 32 24.72 -35.98 -3.87
N ASP A 33 23.61 -36.19 -3.15
CA ASP A 33 23.23 -35.71 -1.82
C ASP A 33 22.85 -34.22 -1.65
N SER A 34 21.65 -34.02 -1.09
CA SER A 34 21.19 -32.81 -0.36
C SER A 34 20.47 -31.66 -1.09
N ILE A 35 19.96 -31.76 -2.32
CA ILE A 35 19.07 -30.68 -2.84
C ILE A 35 17.81 -30.57 -1.95
N TYR A 36 17.18 -31.70 -1.62
CA TYR A 36 16.02 -31.71 -0.73
C TYR A 36 16.38 -31.34 0.71
N ASP A 37 17.49 -31.87 1.25
CA ASP A 37 17.87 -31.57 2.63
C ASP A 37 18.35 -30.12 2.81
N SER A 38 19.12 -29.55 1.87
CA SER A 38 19.57 -28.15 1.97
C SER A 38 18.43 -27.16 1.76
N VAL A 39 17.57 -27.38 0.76
CA VAL A 39 16.41 -26.52 0.49
C VAL A 39 15.38 -26.64 1.60
N LEU A 40 15.10 -27.85 2.12
CA LEU A 40 14.18 -28.04 3.23
C LEU A 40 14.74 -27.44 4.52
N ASN A 41 16.03 -27.65 4.83
CA ASN A 41 16.67 -27.04 6.00
C ASN A 41 16.66 -25.52 5.93
N ASP A 42 16.90 -24.94 4.75
CA ASP A 42 16.80 -23.49 4.55
C ASP A 42 15.35 -23.01 4.63
N ALA A 43 14.39 -23.76 4.07
CA ALA A 43 12.97 -23.44 4.15
C ALA A 43 12.43 -23.53 5.59
N MET A 44 12.96 -24.41 6.44
CA MET A 44 12.59 -24.42 7.86
C MET A 44 13.08 -23.20 8.64
N GLN A 45 13.92 -22.33 8.04
CA GLN A 45 14.41 -21.09 8.66
C GLN A 45 13.57 -19.86 8.35
N PHE A 46 12.39 -20.03 7.73
CA PHE A 46 11.42 -18.95 7.64
C PHE A 46 11.00 -18.51 9.05
N GLY A 47 11.36 -17.29 9.40
CA GLY A 47 10.76 -16.54 10.49
C GLY A 47 9.75 -15.54 9.96
N GLY A 48 9.05 -14.85 10.85
CA GLY A 48 8.13 -13.80 10.44
C GLY A 48 7.06 -13.52 11.47
N HIS A 49 5.86 -13.20 11.00
CA HIS A 49 4.71 -13.00 11.88
C HIS A 49 3.39 -13.32 11.19
N ILE A 50 2.39 -13.71 11.99
CA ILE A 50 0.99 -13.77 11.59
C ILE A 50 0.24 -12.75 12.44
N GLY A 51 -0.72 -12.05 11.86
CA GLY A 51 -1.49 -11.07 12.61
C GLY A 51 -2.82 -10.71 11.98
N THR A 52 -3.42 -9.71 12.60
CA THR A 52 -4.68 -9.10 12.18
C THR A 52 -4.59 -7.60 12.42
N SER A 53 -5.34 -6.85 11.64
CA SER A 53 -5.45 -5.41 11.78
C SER A 53 -6.89 -4.93 11.55
N TYR A 54 -7.21 -3.78 12.12
CA TYR A 54 -8.47 -3.09 11.92
C TYR A 54 -8.21 -1.62 11.65
N GLU A 55 -8.80 -1.13 10.57
CA GLU A 55 -8.76 0.26 10.16
C GLU A 55 -10.18 0.82 10.08
N TYR A 56 -10.37 2.00 10.66
CA TYR A 56 -11.57 2.80 10.53
C TYR A 56 -11.21 4.14 9.93
N GLU A 57 -11.82 4.46 8.81
CA GLU A 57 -11.64 5.70 8.08
C GLU A 57 -12.98 6.44 8.02
N GLU A 58 -12.97 7.72 8.38
CA GLU A 58 -14.09 8.63 8.21
C GLU A 58 -13.66 9.80 7.34
N LYS A 59 -14.37 9.97 6.21
CA LYS A 59 -14.15 11.04 5.24
C LYS A 59 -15.36 11.94 5.20
N ASP A 60 -15.11 13.23 5.30
CA ASP A 60 -16.12 14.27 5.10
C ASP A 60 -15.78 15.07 3.85
N VAL A 61 -16.69 15.09 2.88
CA VAL A 61 -16.48 15.73 1.58
C VAL A 61 -17.46 16.87 1.41
N THR A 62 -16.90 18.05 1.12
CA THR A 62 -17.63 19.19 0.58
C THR A 62 -17.26 19.29 -0.88
N ASP A 63 -18.22 19.08 -1.78
CA ASP A 63 -17.95 19.06 -3.22
C ASP A 63 -18.05 20.46 -3.83
N PHE A 64 -17.67 20.58 -5.09
CA PHE A 64 -17.83 21.81 -5.85
C PHE A 64 -19.28 22.30 -5.80
N ALA A 65 -19.48 23.57 -5.43
CA ALA A 65 -20.79 24.14 -5.14
C ALA A 65 -21.80 23.93 -6.28
N SER A 66 -21.32 23.99 -7.53
CA SER A 66 -22.11 23.84 -8.74
C SER A 66 -22.45 22.39 -9.13
N TRP A 67 -21.71 21.41 -8.60
CA TRP A 67 -21.99 19.98 -8.81
C TRP A 67 -22.76 19.36 -7.64
N GLY A 68 -22.72 20.02 -6.48
CA GLY A 68 -23.43 19.56 -5.28
C GLY A 68 -22.92 18.19 -4.82
N GLY A 69 -23.67 17.55 -3.92
CA GLY A 69 -23.38 16.15 -3.56
C GLY A 69 -22.44 15.94 -2.37
N ASP A 70 -22.24 16.92 -1.49
CA ASP A 70 -21.55 16.72 -0.20
C ASP A 70 -21.96 15.40 0.46
N PHE A 71 -20.99 14.64 0.94
CA PHE A 71 -21.20 13.30 1.46
C PHE A 71 -20.25 13.00 2.61
N THR A 72 -20.61 12.00 3.39
CA THR A 72 -19.71 11.40 4.39
C THR A 72 -19.49 9.94 4.00
N GLU A 73 -18.25 9.46 4.06
CA GLU A 73 -17.89 8.06 3.87
C GLU A 73 -17.30 7.49 5.14
N LYS A 74 -17.69 6.25 5.45
CA LYS A 74 -17.12 5.46 6.54
C LYS A 74 -16.64 4.14 5.98
N THR A 75 -15.34 3.92 6.02
CA THR A 75 -14.71 2.69 5.57
C THR A 75 -14.20 1.90 6.77
N LYS A 76 -14.56 0.62 6.84
CA LYS A 76 -14.03 -0.33 7.80
C LYS A 76 -13.25 -1.38 7.05
N THR A 77 -11.96 -1.48 7.34
CA THR A 77 -11.10 -2.53 6.79
C THR A 77 -10.67 -3.44 7.92
N HIS A 78 -11.06 -4.71 7.85
CA HIS A 78 -10.61 -5.75 8.77
C HIS A 78 -9.69 -6.71 8.03
N GLU A 79 -8.40 -6.68 8.36
CA GLU A 79 -7.44 -7.69 7.93
C GLU A 79 -7.63 -8.94 8.78
N ILE A 80 -8.42 -9.86 8.25
CA ILE A 80 -8.79 -11.11 8.92
C ILE A 80 -7.54 -11.96 9.15
N PHE A 81 -6.61 -11.92 8.20
CA PHE A 81 -5.39 -12.70 8.22
C PHE A 81 -4.29 -11.99 7.45
N GLY A 82 -3.19 -11.67 8.12
CA GLY A 82 -1.94 -11.26 7.52
C GLY A 82 -0.83 -12.21 7.91
N VAL A 83 0.01 -12.61 6.96
CA VAL A 83 1.21 -13.40 7.21
C VAL A 83 2.38 -12.81 6.48
N PHE A 84 3.47 -12.56 7.21
CA PHE A 84 4.76 -12.17 6.68
C PHE A 84 5.76 -13.28 6.95
N TYR A 85 6.56 -13.62 5.96
CA TYR A 85 7.61 -14.62 6.04
C TYR A 85 8.90 -14.05 5.45
N LYS A 86 10.02 -14.29 6.13
CA LYS A 86 11.35 -13.89 5.70
C LYS A 86 12.34 -15.03 5.85
N ASN A 87 13.14 -15.24 4.81
CA ASN A 87 14.28 -16.13 4.83
C ASN A 87 15.54 -15.32 4.56
N SER A 88 16.33 -15.09 5.60
CA SER A 88 17.57 -14.31 5.52
C SER A 88 18.64 -14.96 4.65
N LYS A 89 18.66 -16.30 4.52
CA LYS A 89 19.62 -16.99 3.64
C LYS A 89 19.31 -16.78 2.17
N TRP A 90 18.03 -16.71 1.84
CA TRP A 90 17.58 -16.48 0.47
C TRP A 90 17.45 -15.00 0.12
N ASP A 91 17.64 -14.11 1.10
CA ASP A 91 17.33 -12.69 1.01
C ASP A 91 15.97 -12.47 0.32
N LEU A 92 14.98 -13.19 0.85
CA LEU A 92 13.63 -13.26 0.32
C LEU A 92 12.66 -13.00 1.47
N SER A 93 11.71 -12.11 1.25
CA SER A 93 10.54 -12.00 2.10
C SER A 93 9.28 -11.95 1.28
N ALA A 94 8.17 -12.32 1.88
CA ALA A 94 6.89 -12.21 1.23
C ALA A 94 5.76 -12.08 2.25
N LEU A 95 4.66 -11.53 1.76
CA LEU A 95 3.49 -11.20 2.57
C LEU A 95 2.23 -11.63 1.83
N TYR A 96 1.30 -12.19 2.57
CA TYR A 96 -0.07 -12.37 2.13
C TYR A 96 -1.02 -11.76 3.15
N ALA A 97 -1.99 -10.96 2.71
CA ALA A 97 -3.06 -10.46 3.57
C ALA A 97 -4.43 -10.61 2.92
N LEU A 98 -5.41 -11.01 3.74
CA LEU A 98 -6.83 -11.07 3.39
C LEU A 98 -7.58 -10.04 4.21
N LYS A 99 -8.20 -9.08 3.52
CA LYS A 99 -8.95 -7.98 4.10
C LYS A 99 -10.41 -8.06 3.68
N GLN A 100 -11.31 -7.82 4.62
CA GLN A 100 -12.71 -7.50 4.34
C GLN A 100 -12.88 -5.99 4.47
N VAL A 101 -13.46 -5.35 3.46
CA VAL A 101 -13.68 -3.91 3.40
C VAL A 101 -15.18 -3.65 3.29
N ASN A 102 -15.70 -2.78 4.15
CA ASN A 102 -17.07 -2.29 4.06
C ASN A 102 -17.03 -0.76 4.04
N ARG A 103 -17.46 -0.15 2.94
CA ARG A 103 -17.57 1.30 2.79
C ARG A 103 -19.03 1.70 2.72
N ASN A 104 -19.43 2.65 3.56
CA ASN A 104 -20.75 3.26 3.51
C ASN A 104 -20.61 4.74 3.17
N LYS A 105 -21.18 5.17 2.05
CA LYS A 105 -21.26 6.55 1.60
C LYS A 105 -22.68 7.06 1.80
N THR A 106 -22.84 8.20 2.47
CA THR A 106 -24.15 8.83 2.72
C THR A 106 -24.13 10.27 2.24
N SER A 107 -25.12 10.64 1.42
CA SER A 107 -25.33 12.02 0.98
C SER A 107 -25.75 12.91 2.15
N LYS A 108 -25.24 14.14 2.22
CA LYS A 108 -25.68 15.14 3.22
C LYS A 108 -26.94 15.89 2.79
N LYS A 109 -27.29 15.81 1.51
CA LYS A 109 -28.40 16.60 0.90
C LYS A 109 -29.61 15.73 0.53
N SER A 110 -29.41 14.42 0.32
CA SER A 110 -30.47 13.47 -0.02
C SER A 110 -30.43 12.25 0.92
N ASN A 111 -31.49 11.44 0.90
CA ASN A 111 -31.52 10.16 1.62
C ASN A 111 -30.79 9.03 0.84
N ASP A 112 -29.89 9.41 -0.07
CA ASP A 112 -29.13 8.44 -0.86
C ASP A 112 -27.93 7.91 -0.08
N SER A 113 -27.76 6.60 -0.14
CA SER A 113 -26.60 5.92 0.42
C SER A 113 -26.11 4.81 -0.50
N GLU A 114 -24.81 4.56 -0.45
CA GLU A 114 -24.15 3.49 -1.18
C GLU A 114 -23.32 2.66 -0.20
N LEU A 115 -23.55 1.35 -0.22
CA LEU A 115 -22.78 0.36 0.51
C LEU A 115 -21.94 -0.43 -0.48
N GLU A 116 -20.64 -0.50 -0.22
CA GLU A 116 -19.71 -1.37 -0.91
C GLU A 116 -19.15 -2.40 0.07
N GLU A 117 -19.27 -3.67 -0.27
CA GLU A 117 -18.72 -4.79 0.48
C GLU A 117 -17.74 -5.53 -0.41
N SER A 118 -16.48 -5.67 0.02
CA SER A 118 -15.45 -6.32 -0.78
C SER A 118 -14.46 -7.14 0.05
N PHE A 119 -13.84 -8.12 -0.62
CA PHE A 119 -12.65 -8.80 -0.15
C PHE A 119 -11.45 -8.35 -0.97
N LYS A 120 -10.34 -8.17 -0.28
CA LYS A 120 -9.08 -7.70 -0.84
C LYS A 120 -7.96 -8.66 -0.44
N HIS A 121 -7.25 -9.17 -1.43
CA HIS A 121 -6.07 -10.00 -1.29
C HIS A 121 -4.85 -9.16 -1.63
N LEU A 122 -3.87 -9.10 -0.73
CA LEU A 122 -2.56 -8.52 -0.99
C LEU A 122 -1.54 -9.65 -1.03
N MET A 123 -0.75 -9.71 -2.09
CA MET A 123 0.42 -10.58 -2.23
C MET A 123 1.62 -9.68 -2.48
N SER A 124 2.68 -9.85 -1.71
CA SER A 124 3.94 -9.12 -1.88
C SER A 124 5.10 -10.10 -1.88
N LEU A 125 6.00 -9.98 -2.83
CA LEU A 125 7.25 -10.71 -2.91
C LEU A 125 8.41 -9.71 -2.98
N ASN A 126 9.40 -9.87 -2.12
CA ASN A 126 10.61 -9.06 -2.13
C ASN A 126 11.84 -9.97 -2.21
N LYS A 127 12.64 -9.81 -3.27
CA LYS A 127 13.94 -10.46 -3.42
C LYS A 127 15.05 -9.41 -3.37
N GLY A 128 15.86 -9.48 -2.33
CA GLY A 128 17.05 -8.64 -2.13
C GLY A 128 18.34 -9.28 -2.68
N PHE A 129 19.36 -8.43 -2.81
CA PHE A 129 20.74 -8.78 -3.11
C PHE A 129 21.67 -7.83 -2.35
N ASP A 130 22.48 -8.38 -1.47
CA ASP A 130 23.59 -7.67 -0.82
C ASP A 130 24.70 -7.39 -1.84
N LEU A 131 25.09 -6.13 -1.96
CA LEU A 131 26.16 -5.67 -2.86
C LEU A 131 27.49 -5.44 -2.11
N GLY A 132 27.49 -5.54 -0.78
CA GLY A 132 28.64 -5.21 0.07
C GLY A 132 28.73 -3.72 0.40
N ASP A 133 29.60 -3.39 1.35
CA ASP A 133 29.92 -2.02 1.78
C ASP A 133 28.70 -1.16 2.13
N GLY A 134 27.67 -1.79 2.69
CA GLY A 134 26.42 -1.15 3.12
C GLY A 134 25.39 -0.95 2.00
N TRP A 135 25.68 -1.35 0.76
CA TRP A 135 24.75 -1.28 -0.36
C TRP A 135 23.92 -2.56 -0.51
N THR A 136 22.64 -2.41 -0.82
CA THR A 136 21.74 -3.53 -1.12
C THR A 136 20.78 -3.10 -2.22
N THR A 137 20.43 -4.01 -3.12
CA THR A 137 19.40 -3.79 -4.14
C THR A 137 18.38 -4.91 -4.11
N GLY A 138 17.29 -4.78 -4.85
CA GLY A 138 16.33 -5.85 -4.98
C GLY A 138 15.13 -5.44 -5.82
N LEU A 139 14.16 -6.35 -5.85
CA LEU A 139 12.92 -6.18 -6.57
C LEU A 139 11.75 -6.57 -5.68
N ILE A 140 10.78 -5.68 -5.57
CA ILE A 140 9.49 -5.96 -4.93
C ILE A 140 8.44 -6.08 -6.04
N TYR A 141 7.58 -7.09 -5.92
CA TYR A 141 6.37 -7.21 -6.71
C TYR A 141 5.18 -7.36 -5.77
N ASP A 142 4.22 -6.46 -5.91
CA ASP A 142 2.94 -6.51 -5.21
C ASP A 142 1.79 -6.73 -6.19
N LEU A 143 0.83 -7.54 -5.76
CA LEU A 143 -0.48 -7.69 -6.37
C LEU A 143 -1.54 -7.48 -5.31
N GLU A 144 -2.39 -6.47 -5.49
CA GLU A 144 -3.60 -6.27 -4.71
C GLU A 144 -4.83 -6.54 -5.59
N TYR A 145 -5.58 -7.59 -5.25
CA TYR A 145 -6.82 -7.94 -5.94
C TYR A 145 -8.02 -7.71 -5.03
N THR A 146 -8.96 -6.88 -5.48
CA THR A 146 -10.21 -6.61 -4.76
C THR A 146 -11.40 -7.12 -5.56
N ARG A 147 -12.36 -7.75 -4.90
CA ARG A 147 -13.63 -8.15 -5.50
C ARG A 147 -14.77 -7.91 -4.52
N GLY A 148 -15.87 -7.36 -5.01
CA GLY A 148 -16.97 -6.97 -4.14
C GLY A 148 -18.28 -6.71 -4.86
N LYS A 149 -19.19 -6.07 -4.14
CA LYS A 149 -20.49 -5.63 -4.63
C LYS A 149 -20.85 -4.25 -4.10
N ILE A 150 -21.55 -3.48 -4.93
CA ILE A 150 -22.13 -2.19 -4.57
C ILE A 150 -23.66 -2.31 -4.49
N TYR A 151 -24.24 -1.69 -3.47
CA TYR A 151 -25.66 -1.53 -3.25
C TYR A 151 -25.98 -0.06 -3.04
N SER A 152 -27.06 0.44 -3.62
CA SER A 152 -27.49 1.82 -3.40
C SER A 152 -28.99 1.92 -3.16
N THR A 153 -29.41 2.90 -2.37
CA THR A 153 -30.84 3.24 -2.21
C THR A 153 -31.44 3.80 -3.49
N SER A 154 -30.61 4.31 -4.42
CA SER A 154 -31.00 4.78 -5.75
C SER A 154 -31.29 3.66 -6.76
N GLY A 155 -31.16 2.38 -6.38
CA GLY A 155 -31.64 1.24 -7.16
C GLY A 155 -30.58 0.22 -7.56
N THR A 156 -29.30 0.43 -7.24
CA THR A 156 -28.23 -0.54 -7.50
C THR A 156 -28.34 -1.71 -6.53
N LYS A 157 -28.50 -2.93 -7.05
CA LYS A 157 -28.69 -4.14 -6.24
C LYS A 157 -27.58 -5.16 -6.51
N GLY A 158 -26.42 -4.96 -5.91
CA GLY A 158 -25.31 -5.91 -5.96
C GLY A 158 -24.53 -5.84 -7.27
N LEU A 159 -24.17 -4.62 -7.70
CA LEU A 159 -23.30 -4.41 -8.85
C LEU A 159 -21.91 -4.99 -8.55
N GLY A 160 -21.45 -5.94 -9.35
CA GLY A 160 -20.13 -6.53 -9.16
C GLY A 160 -19.02 -5.51 -9.39
N ILE A 161 -17.98 -5.57 -8.57
CA ILE A 161 -16.75 -4.82 -8.77
C ILE A 161 -15.54 -5.75 -8.68
N SER A 162 -14.53 -5.48 -9.50
CA SER A 162 -13.21 -6.09 -9.40
C SER A 162 -12.12 -5.07 -9.69
N LYS A 163 -11.02 -5.14 -8.95
CA LYS A 163 -9.83 -4.30 -9.12
C LYS A 163 -8.59 -5.17 -9.02
N ALA A 164 -7.64 -5.00 -9.92
CA ALA A 164 -6.31 -5.61 -9.85
C ALA A 164 -5.26 -4.51 -9.94
N GLU A 165 -4.45 -4.37 -8.89
CA GLU A 165 -3.36 -3.40 -8.82
C GLU A 165 -2.02 -4.14 -8.73
N HIS A 166 -1.15 -3.87 -9.68
CA HIS A 166 0.19 -4.44 -9.79
C HIS A 166 1.22 -3.34 -9.54
N SER A 167 2.15 -3.58 -8.63
CA SER A 167 3.28 -2.67 -8.37
C SER A 167 4.60 -3.43 -8.49
N VAL A 168 5.50 -2.95 -9.35
CA VAL A 168 6.85 -3.50 -9.54
C VAL A 168 7.86 -2.44 -9.12
N ARG A 169 8.62 -2.70 -8.06
CA ARG A 169 9.52 -1.73 -7.43
C ARG A 169 10.96 -2.24 -7.32
N PRO A 170 11.84 -1.96 -8.30
CA PRO A 170 13.26 -2.12 -8.09
C PRO A 170 13.75 -1.05 -7.09
N TYR A 171 14.55 -1.47 -6.12
CA TYR A 171 15.03 -0.58 -5.06
C TYR A 171 16.55 -0.65 -4.90
N LEU A 172 17.09 0.41 -4.29
CA LEU A 172 18.47 0.52 -3.88
C LEU A 172 18.52 1.15 -2.48
N THR A 173 19.29 0.55 -1.59
CA THR A 173 19.51 1.07 -0.24
C THR A 173 20.98 1.19 0.06
N TYR A 174 21.32 2.17 0.89
CA TYR A 174 22.65 2.32 1.47
C TYR A 174 22.53 2.57 2.97
N TRP A 175 23.42 1.97 3.76
CA TRP A 175 23.57 2.25 5.18
C TRP A 175 25.03 2.35 5.58
N ASN A 176 25.38 3.42 6.27
CA ASN A 176 26.72 3.65 6.82
C ASN A 176 26.70 3.53 8.35
N ASN A 177 27.44 2.55 8.88
CA ASN A 177 27.53 2.29 10.32
C ASN A 177 28.30 3.38 11.10
N GLU A 178 29.29 4.04 10.49
CA GLU A 178 30.07 5.10 11.14
C GLU A 178 29.20 6.34 11.39
N TYR A 179 28.40 6.72 10.39
CA TYR A 179 27.54 7.90 10.46
C TYR A 179 26.12 7.60 10.96
N ASN A 180 25.75 6.33 11.15
CA ASN A 180 24.39 5.89 11.48
C ASN A 180 23.35 6.55 10.55
N ALA A 181 23.63 6.57 9.26
CA ALA A 181 22.81 7.23 8.25
C ALA A 181 22.73 6.39 6.98
N GLY A 182 21.63 6.54 6.26
CA GLY A 182 21.39 5.80 5.05
C GLY A 182 20.38 6.46 4.15
N VAL A 183 20.07 5.77 3.06
CA VAL A 183 19.04 6.16 2.11
C VAL A 183 18.34 4.92 1.60
N TYR A 184 17.03 5.03 1.43
CA TYR A 184 16.22 4.10 0.66
C TYR A 184 15.76 4.81 -0.62
N THR A 185 15.91 4.17 -1.78
CA THR A 185 15.34 4.65 -3.03
C THR A 185 14.64 3.53 -3.77
N ASN A 186 13.59 3.85 -4.51
CA ASN A 186 13.01 2.93 -5.47
C ASN A 186 12.41 3.68 -6.67
N LEU A 187 12.31 2.95 -7.77
CA LEU A 187 11.36 3.26 -8.84
C LEU A 187 10.15 2.37 -8.67
N GLU A 188 9.05 2.74 -9.29
CA GLU A 188 7.84 1.92 -9.35
C GLU A 188 7.25 1.99 -10.75
N TYR A 189 6.79 0.85 -11.24
CA TYR A 189 5.74 0.77 -12.24
C TYR A 189 4.46 0.34 -11.53
N LEU A 190 3.39 1.13 -11.69
CA LEU A 190 2.06 0.86 -11.14
C LEU A 190 1.08 0.66 -12.28
N TYR A 191 0.33 -0.44 -12.24
CA TYR A 191 -0.77 -0.70 -13.16
C TYR A 191 -2.00 -1.11 -12.36
N ASN A 192 -3.10 -0.40 -12.57
CA ASN A 192 -4.38 -0.67 -11.95
C ASN A 192 -5.44 -0.88 -13.04
N ASP A 193 -6.24 -1.93 -12.88
CA ASP A 193 -7.36 -2.25 -13.75
C ASP A 193 -8.60 -2.51 -12.90
N GLU A 194 -9.60 -1.65 -13.04
CA GLU A 194 -10.86 -1.69 -12.31
C GLU A 194 -12.04 -1.90 -13.27
N ASP A 195 -12.91 -2.85 -12.94
CA ASP A 195 -14.14 -3.14 -13.65
C ASP A 195 -15.32 -3.07 -12.67
N LYS A 196 -16.26 -2.15 -12.95
CA LYS A 196 -17.53 -1.97 -12.22
C LYS A 196 -18.72 -2.39 -13.07
N ASN A 197 -18.54 -3.34 -13.97
CA ASN A 197 -19.55 -3.89 -14.88
C ASN A 197 -20.32 -2.77 -15.61
N SER A 198 -21.61 -2.58 -15.31
CA SER A 198 -22.45 -1.57 -15.97
C SER A 198 -22.03 -0.13 -15.69
N TRP A 199 -21.19 0.12 -14.68
CA TRP A 199 -20.58 1.44 -14.45
C TRP A 199 -19.28 1.64 -15.23
N GLY A 200 -18.84 0.62 -15.97
CA GLY A 200 -17.70 0.68 -16.86
C GLY A 200 -16.38 0.32 -16.19
N THR A 201 -15.29 0.74 -16.82
CA THR A 201 -13.92 0.31 -16.49
C THR A 201 -13.02 1.52 -16.28
N ARG A 202 -12.02 1.38 -15.42
CA ARG A 202 -10.98 2.39 -15.21
C ARG A 202 -9.61 1.71 -15.18
N GLN A 203 -8.71 2.19 -16.02
CA GLN A 203 -7.31 1.79 -16.04
C GLN A 203 -6.45 2.97 -15.61
N GLU A 204 -5.48 2.70 -14.76
CA GLU A 204 -4.46 3.67 -14.37
C GLU A 204 -3.10 3.05 -14.52
N LYS A 205 -2.17 3.73 -15.18
CA LYS A 205 -0.81 3.22 -15.41
C LYS A 205 0.19 4.34 -15.17
N GLY A 206 1.27 4.06 -14.47
CA GLY A 206 2.18 5.12 -14.11
C GLY A 206 3.52 4.64 -13.60
N TYR A 207 4.38 5.62 -13.37
CA TYR A 207 5.68 5.44 -12.77
C TYR A 207 5.84 6.36 -11.58
N SER A 208 6.54 5.88 -10.55
CA SER A 208 6.93 6.73 -9.43
C SER A 208 8.40 6.58 -9.07
N PHE A 209 8.93 7.60 -8.40
CA PHE A 209 10.25 7.60 -7.80
C PHE A 209 10.15 8.06 -6.35
N LEU A 210 10.83 7.34 -5.47
CA LEU A 210 10.92 7.66 -4.06
C LEU A 210 12.39 7.70 -3.63
N ILE A 211 12.75 8.73 -2.86
CA ILE A 211 14.01 8.81 -2.13
C ILE A 211 13.74 9.19 -0.67
N LYS A 212 14.34 8.43 0.25
CA LYS A 212 14.19 8.60 1.68
C LYS A 212 15.53 8.52 2.39
N PRO A 213 16.28 9.63 2.51
CA PRO A 213 17.40 9.71 3.44
C PRO A 213 16.90 9.59 4.88
N TYR A 214 17.66 8.90 5.72
CA TYR A 214 17.36 8.73 7.14
C TYR A 214 18.62 8.63 7.98
N LYS A 215 18.50 8.95 9.27
CA LYS A 215 19.61 8.95 10.24
C LYS A 215 19.12 8.57 11.63
N ARG A 216 19.94 7.81 12.34
CA ARG A 216 19.74 7.43 13.74
C ARG A 216 20.73 8.18 14.65
N MET A 217 20.22 8.68 15.77
CA MET A 217 20.99 9.37 16.80
C MET A 217 20.48 8.96 18.20
N GLY A 218 21.17 8.00 18.82
CA GLY A 218 20.68 7.40 20.07
C GLY A 218 19.30 6.77 19.85
N ASN A 219 18.34 7.16 20.67
CA ASN A 219 16.96 6.68 20.60
C ASN A 219 16.10 7.35 19.51
N TRP A 220 16.65 8.34 18.79
CA TRP A 220 15.94 9.08 17.74
C TRP A 220 16.25 8.53 16.35
N GLU A 221 15.24 8.47 15.49
CA GLU A 221 15.38 8.31 14.05
C GLU A 221 14.69 9.47 13.32
N PHE A 222 15.37 10.03 12.33
CA PHE A 222 14.87 11.11 11.50
C PHE A 222 14.96 10.68 10.04
N GLY A 223 13.97 11.06 9.24
CA GLY A 223 14.01 10.86 7.80
C GLY A 223 13.11 11.84 7.07
N VAL A 224 13.29 11.93 5.76
CA VAL A 224 12.39 12.69 4.88
C VAL A 224 12.15 11.85 3.65
N GLU A 225 10.90 11.52 3.36
CA GLU A 225 10.51 10.87 2.13
C GLU A 225 10.17 11.92 1.07
N LEU A 226 10.77 11.82 -0.10
CA LEU A 226 10.46 12.65 -1.26
C LEU A 226 9.93 11.73 -2.36
N TYR A 227 8.78 12.09 -2.90
CA TYR A 227 8.06 11.26 -3.86
C TYR A 227 7.65 12.07 -5.09
N TYR A 228 7.70 11.43 -6.24
CA TYR A 228 7.19 11.95 -7.51
C TYR A 228 6.51 10.83 -8.30
N GLN A 229 5.33 11.08 -8.84
CA GLN A 229 4.59 10.16 -9.67
C GLN A 229 4.07 10.84 -10.93
N ILE A 230 4.06 10.08 -12.02
CA ILE A 230 3.32 10.35 -13.24
C ILE A 230 2.40 9.16 -13.53
N LYS A 231 1.18 9.43 -13.98
CA LYS A 231 0.18 8.39 -14.22
C LYS A 231 -0.79 8.83 -15.31
N ASP A 232 -1.16 7.92 -16.19
CA ASP A 232 -2.24 8.12 -17.16
C ASP A 232 -3.50 7.43 -16.61
N ASN A 233 -4.65 8.08 -16.76
CA ASN A 233 -5.94 7.50 -16.43
C ASN A 233 -6.80 7.37 -17.69
N ASP A 234 -7.39 6.19 -17.86
CA ASP A 234 -8.32 5.87 -18.93
C ASP A 234 -9.60 5.27 -18.32
N ALA A 235 -10.72 5.99 -18.38
CA ALA A 235 -12.01 5.53 -17.86
C ALA A 235 -13.08 5.51 -18.97
N LYS A 236 -13.89 4.45 -18.99
CA LYS A 236 -15.02 4.28 -19.91
C LYS A 236 -16.28 3.96 -19.12
N ASN A 237 -17.42 4.42 -19.61
CA ASN A 237 -18.73 4.04 -19.09
C ASN A 237 -19.09 2.61 -19.54
N GLY A 238 -20.13 2.02 -18.95
CA GLY A 238 -20.59 0.66 -19.30
C GLY A 238 -21.06 0.49 -20.75
N ASP A 239 -21.37 1.58 -21.45
CA ASP A 239 -21.70 1.59 -22.89
C ASP A 239 -20.47 1.75 -23.80
N GLY A 240 -19.26 1.84 -23.22
CA GLY A 240 -18.00 1.99 -23.93
C GLY A 240 -17.64 3.44 -24.29
N THR A 241 -18.49 4.42 -23.97
CA THR A 241 -18.16 5.84 -24.16
C THR A 241 -17.02 6.26 -23.21
N ILE A 242 -16.16 7.16 -23.68
CA ILE A 242 -15.05 7.67 -22.87
C ILE A 242 -15.62 8.55 -21.75
N ASN A 243 -15.30 8.19 -20.51
CA ASN A 243 -15.63 9.00 -19.34
C ASN A 243 -14.48 9.97 -19.04
N GLU A 244 -13.24 9.50 -19.05
CA GLU A 244 -12.06 10.31 -18.75
C GLU A 244 -10.84 9.74 -19.48
N VAL A 245 -10.05 10.61 -20.11
CA VAL A 245 -8.65 10.36 -20.45
C VAL A 245 -7.84 11.51 -19.88
N SER A 246 -6.90 11.23 -18.97
CA SER A 246 -6.18 12.28 -18.25
C SER A 246 -4.74 11.91 -17.90
N ASP A 247 -3.89 12.94 -17.84
CA ASP A 247 -2.54 12.85 -17.31
C ASP A 247 -2.54 13.34 -15.86
N PHE A 248 -1.93 12.58 -14.96
CA PHE A 248 -1.83 12.87 -13.54
C PHE A 248 -0.36 12.97 -13.11
N THR A 249 -0.06 13.96 -12.28
CA THR A 249 1.25 14.08 -11.61
C THR A 249 1.07 14.36 -10.13
N GLU A 250 1.83 13.70 -9.27
CA GLU A 250 1.86 13.97 -7.83
C GLU A 250 3.30 14.13 -7.34
N LYS A 251 3.50 15.03 -6.38
CA LYS A 251 4.73 15.10 -5.61
C LYS A 251 4.45 15.42 -4.15
N TYR A 252 5.27 14.89 -3.26
CA TYR A 252 5.21 15.26 -1.86
C TYR A 252 6.57 15.17 -1.16
N ALA A 253 6.64 15.84 -0.02
CA ALA A 253 7.66 15.65 0.99
C ALA A 253 7.00 15.20 2.30
N GLU A 254 7.57 14.20 2.96
CA GLU A 254 7.10 13.65 4.22
C GLU A 254 8.25 13.46 5.21
N PRO A 255 8.56 14.46 6.06
CA PRO A 255 9.40 14.23 7.23
C PRO A 255 8.78 13.21 8.20
N ILE A 256 9.65 12.36 8.75
CA ILE A 256 9.36 11.39 9.81
C ILE A 256 10.32 11.61 10.98
N VAL A 257 9.77 11.59 12.19
CA VAL A 257 10.53 11.59 13.44
C VAL A 257 10.04 10.44 14.29
N GLN A 258 10.95 9.61 14.78
CA GLN A 258 10.67 8.49 15.67
C GLN A 258 11.55 8.57 16.91
N TYR A 259 10.99 8.19 18.05
CA TYR A 259 11.70 8.03 19.32
C TYR A 259 11.40 6.66 19.92
N SER A 260 12.45 5.91 20.26
CA SER A 260 12.34 4.60 20.92
C SER A 260 12.62 4.75 22.41
N PHE A 261 11.67 4.37 23.25
CA PHE A 261 11.84 4.42 24.71
C PHE A 261 12.74 3.27 25.18
N GLU A 262 13.56 3.50 26.21
CA GLU A 262 14.56 2.52 26.67
C GLU A 262 13.94 1.17 27.09
N ASP A 263 12.80 1.19 27.79
CA ASP A 263 12.10 0.01 28.30
C ASP A 263 10.68 -0.14 27.72
N ALA A 264 10.38 0.47 26.57
CA ALA A 264 9.04 0.42 25.99
C ALA A 264 9.07 0.39 24.45
N GLY A 265 8.00 0.89 23.82
CA GLY A 265 7.83 0.92 22.38
C GLY A 265 8.54 2.09 21.69
N ALA A 266 8.13 2.36 20.46
CA ALA A 266 8.54 3.52 19.68
C ALA A 266 7.32 4.38 19.35
N LEU A 267 7.43 5.69 19.59
CA LEU A 267 6.49 6.70 19.11
C LEU A 267 7.06 7.32 17.83
N TYR A 268 6.22 7.51 16.81
CA TYR A 268 6.61 8.21 15.60
C TYR A 268 5.54 9.19 15.13
N VAL A 269 5.99 10.21 14.42
CA VAL A 269 5.16 11.22 13.77
C VAL A 269 5.63 11.38 12.32
N ARG A 270 4.67 11.47 11.39
CA ARG A 270 4.89 11.78 9.98
C ARG A 270 4.03 12.97 9.58
N THR A 271 4.56 13.88 8.77
CA THR A 271 3.74 14.97 8.21
C THR A 271 3.98 15.07 6.72
N ARG A 272 2.92 15.04 5.91
CA ARG A 272 3.02 15.10 4.45
C ARG A 272 2.53 16.46 3.95
N ILE A 273 3.33 17.04 3.05
CA ILE A 273 2.96 18.21 2.27
C ILE A 273 3.17 17.83 0.82
N GLY A 274 2.08 17.83 0.04
CA GLY A 274 2.12 17.47 -1.36
C GLY A 274 1.18 18.30 -2.21
N GLU A 275 1.33 18.13 -3.51
CA GLU A 275 0.42 18.64 -4.52
C GLU A 275 0.29 17.61 -5.65
N ASN A 276 -0.90 17.56 -6.26
CA ASN A 276 -1.09 16.83 -7.50
C ASN A 276 -1.91 17.64 -8.52
N LYS A 277 -1.76 17.24 -9.78
CA LYS A 277 -2.41 17.85 -10.92
C LYS A 277 -3.00 16.76 -11.82
N THR A 278 -4.22 16.97 -12.31
CA THR A 278 -4.85 16.14 -13.35
C THR A 278 -5.20 17.02 -14.55
N THR A 279 -4.69 16.71 -15.73
CA THR A 279 -5.02 17.39 -16.99
C THR A 279 -5.83 16.45 -17.87
N VAL A 280 -7.08 16.81 -18.17
CA VAL A 280 -8.03 15.94 -18.90
C VAL A 280 -8.00 16.25 -20.39
N SER A 281 -7.66 15.26 -21.20
CA SER A 281 -7.57 15.37 -22.66
C SER A 281 -8.84 14.91 -23.39
N ASP A 282 -9.65 14.04 -22.78
CA ASP A 282 -10.93 13.60 -23.33
C ASP A 282 -11.94 13.16 -22.24
N GLY A 283 -13.22 13.08 -22.61
CA GLY A 283 -14.31 12.72 -21.69
C GLY A 283 -15.17 13.90 -21.24
N TRP A 284 -15.87 13.73 -20.11
CA TRP A 284 -16.90 14.70 -19.67
C TRP A 284 -16.33 16.06 -19.26
N ALA A 285 -15.09 16.07 -18.75
CA ALA A 285 -14.36 17.27 -18.35
C ALA A 285 -13.20 17.54 -19.31
N LYS A 286 -13.42 17.51 -20.63
CA LYS A 286 -12.33 17.80 -21.59
C LYS A 286 -11.75 19.22 -21.40
N ASP A 287 -10.45 19.39 -21.67
CA ASP A 287 -9.71 20.66 -21.62
C ASP A 287 -9.66 21.30 -20.21
N SER A 288 -9.61 20.43 -19.21
CA SER A 288 -9.80 20.74 -17.80
C SER A 288 -8.55 20.42 -17.00
N GLU A 289 -8.18 21.27 -16.04
CA GLU A 289 -7.10 20.97 -15.11
C GLU A 289 -7.55 21.07 -13.66
N TYR A 290 -7.37 19.97 -12.92
CA TYR A 290 -7.62 19.90 -11.49
C TYR A 290 -6.30 20.02 -10.74
N PHE A 291 -6.27 20.85 -9.70
CA PHE A 291 -5.12 21.04 -8.83
C PHE A 291 -5.51 20.70 -7.41
N LYS A 292 -4.71 19.85 -6.74
CA LYS A 292 -4.96 19.44 -5.36
C LYS A 292 -3.77 19.74 -4.47
N ASP A 293 -4.04 20.43 -3.37
CA ASP A 293 -3.13 20.53 -2.23
C ASP A 293 -3.41 19.38 -1.25
N ILE A 294 -2.37 18.67 -0.81
CA ILE A 294 -2.46 17.55 0.12
C ILE A 294 -1.73 17.90 1.43
N ARG A 295 -2.39 17.71 2.56
CA ARG A 295 -1.78 17.79 3.89
C ARG A 295 -2.15 16.57 4.72
N LYS A 296 -1.16 15.91 5.30
CA LYS A 296 -1.39 14.79 6.23
C LYS A 296 -0.54 14.91 7.48
N ALA A 297 -1.04 14.40 8.59
CA ALA A 297 -0.31 14.27 9.83
C ALA A 297 -0.67 12.95 10.50
N THR A 298 0.33 12.15 10.79
CA THR A 298 0.18 10.81 11.36
C THR A 298 0.96 10.71 12.65
N VAL A 299 0.36 10.14 13.69
CA VAL A 299 1.03 9.75 14.93
C VAL A 299 0.76 8.28 15.18
N GLY A 300 1.79 7.54 15.56
CA GLY A 300 1.62 6.14 15.91
C GLY A 300 2.60 5.67 16.97
N TYR A 301 2.23 4.58 17.61
CA TYR A 301 2.99 3.93 18.65
C TYR A 301 3.00 2.42 18.42
N GLU A 302 4.17 1.82 18.51
CA GLU A 302 4.38 0.38 18.34
C GLU A 302 5.16 -0.16 19.53
N GLN A 303 4.73 -1.30 20.09
CA GLN A 303 5.37 -1.90 21.26
C GLN A 303 5.35 -3.42 21.20
N ALA A 304 6.50 -4.03 21.53
CA ALA A 304 6.56 -5.46 21.79
C ALA A 304 5.90 -5.78 23.15
N VAL A 305 5.05 -6.81 23.18
CA VAL A 305 4.37 -7.29 24.39
C VAL A 305 4.85 -8.71 24.69
N GLY A 306 5.70 -8.84 25.70
CA GLY A 306 6.47 -10.06 25.94
C GLY A 306 7.39 -10.37 24.76
N ASP A 307 7.72 -11.67 24.60
CA ASP A 307 8.70 -12.09 23.61
C ASP A 307 8.12 -12.21 22.19
N ASP A 308 6.81 -12.42 22.06
CA ASP A 308 6.22 -12.89 20.80
C ASP A 308 5.29 -11.88 20.14
N TRP A 309 4.64 -11.00 20.90
CA TRP A 309 3.65 -10.07 20.34
C TRP A 309 4.25 -8.72 20.00
N LEU A 310 3.77 -8.14 18.91
CA LEU A 310 3.99 -6.74 18.53
C LEU A 310 2.63 -6.10 18.30
N VAL A 311 2.34 -5.01 18.99
CA VAL A 311 1.09 -4.26 18.86
C VAL A 311 1.37 -2.86 18.36
N LYS A 312 0.49 -2.34 17.52
CA LYS A 312 0.63 -1.03 16.90
C LYS A 312 -0.71 -0.31 16.86
N ALA A 313 -0.68 0.99 17.14
CA ALA A 313 -1.80 1.90 16.95
C ALA A 313 -1.34 3.14 16.19
N GLU A 314 -2.14 3.59 15.24
CA GLU A 314 -1.86 4.78 14.43
C GLU A 314 -3.12 5.61 14.24
N TYR A 315 -2.97 6.93 14.25
CA TYR A 315 -3.99 7.90 13.89
C TYR A 315 -3.43 8.83 12.83
N GLU A 316 -4.16 8.99 11.73
CA GLU A 316 -3.84 9.92 10.65
C GLU A 316 -4.99 10.90 10.44
N TRP A 317 -4.64 12.18 10.37
CA TRP A 317 -5.50 13.23 9.85
C TRP A 317 -5.00 13.64 8.46
N ALA A 318 -5.91 13.81 7.51
CA ALA A 318 -5.61 14.29 6.17
C ALA A 318 -6.62 15.34 5.74
N LYS A 319 -6.14 16.34 4.98
CA LYS A 319 -6.96 17.36 4.36
C LYS A 319 -6.45 17.67 2.97
N ASP A 320 -7.34 17.46 2.01
CA ASP A 320 -7.09 17.76 0.61
C ASP A 320 -8.01 18.90 0.16
N LYS A 321 -7.46 19.81 -0.63
CA LYS A 321 -8.19 20.91 -1.24
C LYS A 321 -7.96 20.87 -2.75
N GLU A 322 -9.04 20.73 -3.51
CA GLU A 322 -9.01 20.64 -4.97
C GLU A 322 -9.70 21.85 -5.62
N THR A 323 -9.07 22.42 -6.65
CA THR A 323 -9.61 23.50 -7.49
C THR A 323 -9.59 23.06 -8.96
N PHE A 324 -10.39 23.71 -9.79
CA PHE A 324 -10.60 23.28 -11.17
C PHE A 324 -10.74 24.47 -12.15
N THR A 325 -10.04 24.43 -13.29
CA THR A 325 -9.89 25.58 -14.22
C THR A 325 -11.18 26.10 -14.83
N GLN A 326 -12.19 25.27 -15.09
CA GLN A 326 -13.43 25.75 -15.72
C GLN A 326 -14.36 26.47 -14.75
N LYS A 327 -14.12 26.40 -13.43
CA LYS A 327 -14.97 27.01 -12.39
C LYS A 327 -14.12 27.72 -11.35
N GLU A 328 -13.57 28.85 -11.76
CA GLU A 328 -12.74 29.70 -10.91
C GLU A 328 -13.48 30.10 -9.62
N GLY A 329 -12.84 29.87 -8.48
CA GLY A 329 -13.39 30.15 -7.15
C GLY A 329 -14.19 29.01 -6.51
N GLU A 330 -14.44 27.90 -7.21
CA GLU A 330 -15.00 26.70 -6.60
C GLU A 330 -13.90 25.78 -6.04
N GLU A 331 -14.19 25.17 -4.89
CA GLU A 331 -13.26 24.30 -4.18
C GLU A 331 -13.98 23.05 -3.72
N LYS A 332 -13.29 21.91 -3.82
CA LYS A 332 -13.67 20.67 -3.16
C LYS A 332 -12.72 20.42 -2.00
N ILE A 333 -13.28 20.10 -0.84
CA ILE A 333 -12.53 19.83 0.38
C ILE A 333 -12.83 18.41 0.84
N VAL A 334 -11.78 17.63 1.05
CA VAL A 334 -11.85 16.30 1.65
C VAL A 334 -11.11 16.37 2.98
N GLU A 335 -11.81 16.10 4.07
CA GLU A 335 -11.19 15.95 5.39
C GLU A 335 -11.37 14.51 5.85
N GLN A 336 -10.28 13.87 6.28
CA GLN A 336 -10.23 12.45 6.57
C GLN A 336 -9.55 12.21 7.91
N ASN A 337 -10.13 11.27 8.67
CA ASN A 337 -9.53 10.73 9.89
C ASN A 337 -9.44 9.22 9.76
N THR A 338 -8.25 8.66 9.94
CA THR A 338 -7.99 7.24 9.88
C THR A 338 -7.45 6.77 11.22
N PHE A 339 -8.01 5.69 11.75
CA PHE A 339 -7.50 5.00 12.93
C PHE A 339 -7.17 3.56 12.58
N PHE A 340 -5.97 3.12 12.94
CA PHE A 340 -5.45 1.80 12.62
C PHE A 340 -4.93 1.09 13.88
N LEU A 341 -5.29 -0.18 14.04
CA LEU A 341 -4.80 -1.07 15.09
C LEU A 341 -4.28 -2.36 14.49
N GLN A 342 -3.19 -2.89 15.02
CA GLN A 342 -2.61 -4.16 14.58
C GLN A 342 -2.02 -4.94 15.74
N ALA A 343 -2.16 -6.26 15.67
CA ALA A 343 -1.50 -7.20 16.57
C ALA A 343 -0.86 -8.32 15.75
N LEU A 344 0.43 -8.56 15.99
CA LEU A 344 1.27 -9.51 15.27
C LEU A 344 1.89 -10.51 16.25
N TYR A 345 1.81 -11.79 15.94
CA TYR A 345 2.49 -12.88 16.63
C TYR A 345 3.72 -13.33 15.84
N ARG A 346 4.92 -13.19 16.44
CA ARG A 346 6.21 -13.50 15.81
C ARG A 346 6.60 -14.98 16.00
N PHE A 347 7.13 -15.62 14.96
CA PHE A 347 7.57 -17.02 15.00
C PHE A 347 8.95 -17.25 14.39
#